data_AF-A0A959T5Y1-F1
#
_entry.id   AF-A0A959T5Y1-F1
#
_cell.length_a   1.000
_cell.length_b   1.000
_cell.length_c   1.000
_cell.angle_alpha   90.00
_cell.angle_beta   90.00
_cell.angle_gamma   90.00
#
_symmetry.space_group_name_H-M   'P 1'
#
loop_
_entity.id
_entity.type
_entity.pdbx_description
1 polymer ?
#
loop_
_entity_poly.entity_id
_entity_poly.type
_entity_poly.pdbx_seq_one_letter_code
_entity_poly.pdbx_strand_id
1 'polypeptide(L)'
;GLLFGDTPVVLHAAALGLSLVLLITLFLVVRAEAGPGAAVLAVTALAFQPVFLAQSGLVLPEVMLSLFTVLAVAACRSGRHGALAVALTGAVLTKESGLAV
;
A
#
# COMPACT_ATOMS: atom_id res chain seq x y z
N GLY A 1 17.09 10.48 3.92
CA GLY A 1 18.46 10.38 3.38
C GLY A 1 18.67 11.32 2.23
N LEU A 2 18.75 10.81 0.99
CA LEU A 2 19.63 11.45 -0.01
C LEU A 2 19.04 12.60 -0.86
N LEU A 3 17.72 12.80 -0.94
CA LEU A 3 17.12 13.79 -1.88
C LEU A 3 16.38 14.97 -1.23
N PHE A 4 15.95 14.87 0.04
CA PHE A 4 15.09 15.87 0.67
C PHE A 4 15.52 16.28 2.09
N GLY A 5 16.67 15.80 2.58
CA GLY A 5 17.18 16.08 3.93
C GLY A 5 16.67 15.12 5.02
N ASP A 6 17.47 14.94 6.07
CA ASP A 6 17.19 14.02 7.19
C ASP A 6 16.37 14.64 8.32
N THR A 7 15.46 15.56 7.96
CA THR A 7 14.54 16.11 8.95
C THR A 7 13.37 15.15 9.17
N PRO A 8 12.87 14.99 10.40
CA PRO A 8 11.74 14.11 10.70
C PRO A 8 10.50 14.48 9.87
N VAL A 9 10.33 15.75 9.50
CA VAL A 9 9.24 16.22 8.64
C VAL A 9 9.22 15.54 7.28
N VAL A 10 10.38 15.35 6.65
CA VAL A 10 10.52 14.73 5.32
C VAL A 10 10.13 13.25 5.36
N LEU A 11 10.51 12.57 6.45
CA LEU A 11 10.17 11.18 6.71
C LEU A 11 8.65 10.99 6.85
N HIS A 12 7.99 11.85 7.63
CA HIS A 12 6.54 11.79 7.81
C HIS A 12 5.79 12.17 6.52
N ALA A 13 6.27 13.18 5.77
CA ALA A 13 5.70 13.55 4.48
C ALA A 13 5.81 12.41 3.44
N ALA A 14 6.92 11.67 3.45
CA ALA A 14 7.09 10.50 2.60
C ALA A 14 6.13 9.37 2.98
N ALA A 15 5.98 9.06 4.28
CA ALA A 15 5.01 8.07 4.77
C ALA A 15 3.57 8.43 4.38
N LEU A 16 3.19 9.70 4.55
CA LEU A 16 1.87 10.20 4.20
C LEU A 16 1.62 10.11 2.68
N GLY A 17 2.62 10.46 1.87
CA GLY A 17 2.55 10.28 0.41
C GLY A 17 2.34 8.82 0.01
N LEU A 18 3.01 7.89 0.69
CA LEU A 18 2.88 6.46 0.46
C LEU A 18 1.49 5.93 0.87
N SER A 19 0.94 6.42 1.98
CA SER A 19 -0.43 6.14 2.40
C SER A 19 -1.47 6.62 1.38
N LEU A 20 -1.26 7.78 0.75
CA LEU A 20 -2.14 8.27 -0.32
C LEU A 20 -2.05 7.38 -1.56
N VAL A 21 -0.85 6.97 -1.96
CA VAL A 21 -0.65 6.03 -3.07
C VAL A 21 -1.34 4.69 -2.80
N LEU A 22 -1.30 4.19 -1.56
CA LEU A 22 -2.04 2.99 -1.16
C LEU A 22 -3.55 3.16 -1.34
N LEU A 23 -4.12 4.25 -0.83
CA LEU A 23 -5.57 4.51 -0.94
C LEU A 23 -6.01 4.63 -2.41
N ILE A 24 -5.22 5.32 -3.24
CA ILE A 24 -5.49 5.44 -4.68
C ILE A 24 -5.42 4.06 -5.35
N THR A 25 -4.40 3.26 -5.05
CA THR A 25 -4.22 1.93 -5.64
C THR A 25 -5.37 1.00 -5.24
N LEU A 26 -5.73 0.99 -3.95
CA LEU A 26 -6.87 0.24 -3.44
C LEU A 26 -8.18 0.66 -4.13
N PHE A 27 -8.40 1.97 -4.27
CA PHE A 27 -9.57 2.47 -4.98
C PHE A 27 -9.65 1.94 -6.40
N LEU A 28 -8.55 2.01 -7.17
CA LEU A 28 -8.51 1.58 -8.56
C LEU A 28 -8.73 0.07 -8.70
N VAL A 29 -8.08 -0.73 -7.86
CA VAL A 29 -8.21 -2.20 -7.87
C VAL A 29 -9.63 -2.62 -7.50
N VAL A 30 -10.18 -2.11 -6.39
CA VAL A 30 -11.54 -2.47 -5.96
C VAL A 30 -12.58 -1.94 -6.94
N ARG A 31 -12.37 -0.75 -7.54
CA ARG A 31 -13.28 -0.21 -8.55
C ARG A 31 -13.35 -1.10 -9.78
N ALA A 32 -12.21 -1.64 -10.24
CA ALA A 32 -12.16 -2.52 -11.39
C ALA A 32 -12.86 -3.87 -11.14
N GLU A 33 -12.82 -4.36 -9.91
CA GLU A 33 -13.32 -5.70 -9.54
C GLU A 33 -14.76 -5.72 -9.02
N ALA A 34 -15.11 -4.78 -8.13
CA ALA A 34 -16.36 -4.77 -7.37
C ALA A 34 -17.21 -3.51 -7.63
N GLY A 35 -16.75 -2.63 -8.52
CA GLY A 35 -17.43 -1.39 -8.89
C GLY A 35 -17.17 -0.22 -7.94
N PRO A 36 -17.65 0.99 -8.30
CA PRO A 36 -17.27 2.24 -7.64
C PRO A 36 -17.78 2.34 -6.19
N GLY A 37 -18.96 1.79 -5.87
CA GLY A 37 -19.51 1.83 -4.51
C GLY A 37 -18.68 1.02 -3.51
N ALA A 38 -18.27 -0.19 -3.91
CA ALA A 38 -17.39 -1.03 -3.10
C ALA A 38 -16.01 -0.39 -2.91
N ALA A 39 -15.49 0.31 -3.93
CA ALA A 39 -14.21 1.01 -3.86
C ALA A 39 -14.23 2.16 -2.84
N VAL A 40 -15.30 2.97 -2.84
CA VAL A 40 -15.47 4.03 -1.84
C VAL A 40 -15.56 3.45 -0.44
N LEU A 41 -16.32 2.37 -0.24
CA LEU A 41 -16.42 1.70 1.06
C LEU A 41 -15.08 1.15 1.54
N ALA A 42 -14.32 0.48 0.66
CA ALA A 42 -13.02 -0.09 1.00
C ALA A 42 -12.00 0.99 1.40
N VAL A 43 -11.92 2.07 0.64
CA VAL A 43 -11.04 3.21 0.94
C VAL A 43 -11.46 3.90 2.23
N THR A 44 -12.75 4.11 2.44
CA THR A 44 -13.27 4.76 3.66
C THR A 44 -13.02 3.89 4.88
N ALA A 45 -13.28 2.58 4.80
CA ALA A 45 -13.01 1.64 5.88
C ALA A 45 -11.52 1.64 6.26
N LEU A 46 -10.62 1.65 5.28
CA LEU A 46 -9.18 1.70 5.53
C LEU A 46 -8.74 3.05 6.11
N ALA A 47 -9.25 4.16 5.57
CA ALA A 47 -8.89 5.52 6.02
C ALA A 47 -9.34 5.81 7.46
N PHE A 48 -10.46 5.24 7.89
CA PHE A 48 -10.97 5.39 9.25
C PHE A 48 -10.39 4.38 10.25
N GLN A 49 -9.59 3.43 9.79
CA GLN A 49 -9.00 2.42 10.67
C GLN A 49 -7.93 3.10 11.56
N PRO A 50 -8.05 3.05 12.90
CA PRO A 50 -7.11 3.74 13.79
C PRO A 50 -5.65 3.32 13.59
N VAL A 51 -5.45 2.05 13.21
CA VAL A 51 -4.13 1.50 12.86
C VAL A 51 -3.55 2.17 11.62
N PHE A 52 -4.36 2.42 10.59
CA PHE A 52 -3.91 3.11 9.38
C PHE A 52 -3.55 4.56 9.66
N LEU A 53 -4.36 5.26 10.48
CA LEU A 53 -4.04 6.63 10.91
C LEU A 53 -2.75 6.70 11.73
N ALA A 54 -2.58 5.80 12.70
CA ALA A 54 -1.34 5.70 13.48
C ALA A 54 -0.13 5.38 12.60
N GLN A 55 -0.28 4.51 11.60
CA GLN A 55 0.80 4.11 10.69
C GLN A 55 1.08 5.12 9.58
N SER A 56 0.12 5.97 9.19
CA SER A 56 0.33 7.02 8.18
C SER A 56 1.25 8.15 8.67
N GLY A 57 1.36 8.32 9.99
CA GLY A 57 2.29 9.24 10.63
C GLY A 57 3.62 8.59 11.03
N LEU A 58 3.77 7.29 10.88
CA LEU A 58 5.02 6.60 11.20
C LEU A 58 5.64 6.08 9.90
N VAL A 59 6.96 6.18 9.75
CA VAL A 59 7.67 5.62 8.59
C VAL A 59 7.80 4.11 8.78
N LEU A 60 6.67 3.42 8.73
CA LEU A 60 6.54 2.00 8.99
C LEU A 60 6.45 1.23 7.66
N PRO A 61 7.20 0.11 7.50
CA PRO A 61 7.18 -0.71 6.29
C PRO A 61 5.80 -1.32 5.98
N GLU A 62 4.88 -1.33 6.94
CA GLU A 62 3.52 -1.87 6.84
C GLU A 62 2.69 -1.22 5.73
N VAL A 63 2.83 0.09 5.51
CA VAL A 63 2.12 0.80 4.43
C VAL A 63 2.65 0.37 3.06
N MET A 64 3.97 0.19 2.93
CA MET A 64 4.60 -0.35 1.71
C MET A 64 4.22 -1.81 1.46
N LEU A 65 4.16 -2.63 2.52
CA LEU A 65 3.78 -4.03 2.41
C LEU A 65 2.30 -4.17 1.99
N SER A 66 1.43 -3.32 2.53
CA SER A 66 0.02 -3.21 2.13
C SER A 66 -0.10 -2.86 0.63
N LEU A 67 0.74 -1.97 0.14
CA LEU A 67 0.75 -1.57 -1.28
C LEU A 67 1.16 -2.72 -2.19
N PHE A 68 2.26 -3.40 -1.84
CA PHE A 68 2.76 -4.52 -2.63
C PHE A 68 1.83 -5.74 -2.59
N THR A 69 1.19 -6.01 -1.46
CA THR A 69 0.19 -7.10 -1.36
C THR A 69 -1.05 -6.81 -2.20
N VAL A 70 -1.59 -5.59 -2.18
CA VAL A 70 -2.72 -5.19 -3.04
C VAL A 70 -2.35 -5.30 -4.52
N LEU A 71 -1.14 -4.87 -4.90
CA LEU A 71 -0.62 -5.01 -6.27
C LEU A 71 -0.44 -6.48 -6.69
N ALA A 72 0.06 -7.33 -5.78
CA ALA A 72 0.22 -8.75 -6.03
C ALA A 72 -1.15 -9.43 -6.27
N VAL A 73 -2.15 -9.12 -5.44
CA VAL A 73 -3.51 -9.64 -5.65
C VAL A 73 -4.08 -9.18 -7.00
N ALA A 74 -3.94 -7.89 -7.34
CA ALA A 74 -4.41 -7.35 -8.61
C ALA A 74 -3.73 -8.01 -9.83
N ALA A 75 -2.41 -8.21 -9.75
CA ALA A 75 -1.63 -8.84 -10.81
C ALA A 75 -1.92 -10.34 -10.95
N CYS A 76 -2.16 -11.04 -9.83
CA CYS A 76 -2.58 -12.44 -9.80
C CYS A 76 -3.91 -12.63 -10.55
N ARG A 77 -4.90 -11.77 -10.25
CA ARG A 77 -6.22 -11.84 -10.89
C ARG A 77 -6.20 -11.43 -12.36
N SER A 78 -5.31 -10.52 -12.74
CA SER A 78 -5.13 -10.09 -14.13
C SER A 78 -4.33 -11.07 -15.00
N GLY A 79 -3.82 -12.19 -14.43
CA GLY A 79 -2.93 -13.13 -15.14
C GLY A 79 -1.59 -12.52 -15.57
N ARG A 80 -1.20 -11.36 -15.02
CA ARG A 80 0.03 -10.65 -15.40
C ARG A 80 1.16 -11.07 -14.48
N HIS A 81 1.69 -12.28 -14.74
CA HIS A 81 2.73 -12.93 -13.91
C HIS A 81 3.98 -12.07 -13.67
N GLY A 82 4.37 -11.21 -14.62
CA GLY A 82 5.50 -10.28 -14.44
C GLY A 82 5.24 -9.20 -13.38
N ALA A 83 4.04 -8.60 -13.37
CA ALA A 83 3.65 -7.62 -12.36
C ALA A 83 3.46 -8.27 -10.97
N LEU A 84 3.00 -9.52 -10.96
CA LEU A 84 2.89 -10.33 -9.74
C LEU A 84 4.26 -10.59 -9.12
N ALA A 85 5.24 -11.00 -9.93
CA ALA A 85 6.60 -11.26 -9.46
C ALA A 85 7.23 -10.00 -8.85
N VAL A 86 7.13 -8.85 -9.53
CA VAL A 86 7.66 -7.58 -9.01
C VAL A 86 6.97 -7.16 -7.72
N ALA A 87 5.64 -7.29 -7.63
CA ALA A 87 4.89 -6.95 -6.43
C ALA A 87 5.22 -7.89 -5.25
N LEU A 88 5.34 -9.21 -5.48
CA LEU A 88 5.73 -10.16 -4.44
C LEU A 88 7.17 -9.97 -3.99
N THR A 89 8.11 -9.71 -4.91
CA THR A 89 9.48 -9.36 -4.54
C THR A 89 9.52 -8.08 -3.71
N GLY A 90 8.74 -7.06 -4.08
CA GLY A 90 8.57 -5.86 -3.27
C GLY A 90 8.03 -6.14 -1.87
N ALA A 91 7.01 -6.99 -1.75
CA ALA A 91 6.44 -7.39 -0.46
C ALA A 91 7.48 -8.13 0.42
N VAL A 92 8.21 -9.09 -0.15
CA VAL A 92 9.25 -9.88 0.56
C VAL A 92 10.41 -8.99 1.01
N LEU A 93 10.87 -8.08 0.16
CA LEU A 93 11.95 -7.15 0.50
C LEU A 93 11.52 -6.11 1.56
N THR A 94 10.22 -5.87 1.71
CA THR A 94 9.69 -4.91 2.69
C THR A 94 9.56 -5.50 4.09
N LYS A 95 9.25 -6.80 4.19
CA LYS A 95 9.29 -7.53 5.47
C LYS A 95 9.41 -9.02 5.16
N GLU A 96 10.39 -9.69 5.78
CA GLU A 96 10.52 -11.16 5.67
C GLU A 96 9.24 -11.90 6.08
N SER A 97 8.41 -11.29 6.93
CA SER A 97 7.14 -11.84 7.42
C SER A 97 5.95 -11.71 6.45
N GLY A 98 6.10 -11.09 5.26
CA GLY A 98 5.00 -10.98 4.28
C GLY A 98 4.51 -12.32 3.71
N LEU A 99 5.27 -13.39 3.93
CA LEU A 99 4.94 -14.79 3.59
C LEU A 99 4.49 -15.62 4.79
N ALA A 100 4.42 -15.04 6.00
CA ALA A 100 4.10 -15.75 7.23
C ALA A 100 2.82 -15.21 7.90
N VAL A 101 1.69 -15.31 7.19
CA VAL A 101 0.36 -15.52 7.77
C VAL A 101 -0.44 -16.41 6.83
#